data_AF-A0A354BUH8-F1
#
_entry.id   AF-A0A354BUH8-F1
#
_cell.length_a   1.000
_cell.length_b   1.000
_cell.length_c   1.000
_cell.angle_alpha   90.00
_cell.angle_beta   90.00
_cell.angle_gamma   90.00
#
_symmetry.space_group_name_H-M   'P 1'
#
loop_
_entity.id
_entity.type
_entity.pdbx_description
1 polymer ?
#
loop_
_entity_poly.entity_id
_entity_poly.type
_entity_poly.pdbx_seq_one_letter_code
_entity_poly.pdbx_strand_id
1 'polypeptide(L)'
;MLIPNLLLIAGTGNKSGKTSAACRIIGSLPDLSITAIKITPHFHETTGGLDALTESEGYSIYEETNRESGKDTARMLQSGAARVYFAKVWDDNLPAAFLKIMEIIPEGMPVVCESPALRNFIEPGLFIIMTSDNTYNKKDIKHLQSLPHLMIKLEELENNASLPFVFEEGKWILKSEV
;
A
#
# COMPACT_ATOMS: atom_id res chain seq x y z
N MET A 1 5.63 -15.03 -5.97
CA MET A 1 6.78 -14.77 -5.07
C MET A 1 6.23 -14.28 -3.74
N LEU A 2 6.67 -14.84 -2.61
CA LEU A 2 6.21 -14.42 -1.26
C LEU A 2 7.08 -13.28 -0.73
N ILE A 3 6.45 -12.24 -0.19
CA ILE A 3 7.11 -11.11 0.48
C ILE A 3 6.47 -10.91 1.85
N PRO A 4 7.03 -11.51 2.91
CA PRO A 4 6.41 -11.56 4.23
C PRO A 4 6.23 -10.20 4.89
N ASN A 5 7.15 -9.25 4.64
CA ASN A 5 7.10 -7.91 5.22
C ASN A 5 6.18 -6.95 4.47
N LEU A 6 5.43 -7.43 3.48
CA LEU A 6 4.47 -6.64 2.70
C LEU A 6 3.04 -6.82 3.22
N LEU A 7 2.41 -5.70 3.58
CA LEU A 7 0.96 -5.58 3.73
C LEU A 7 0.42 -4.89 2.49
N LEU A 8 -0.35 -5.63 1.69
CA LEU A 8 -0.90 -5.14 0.43
C LEU A 8 -2.37 -4.77 0.60
N ILE A 9 -2.75 -3.59 0.11
CA ILE A 9 -4.09 -3.03 0.23
C ILE A 9 -4.74 -2.95 -1.15
N ALA A 10 -5.84 -3.68 -1.31
CA ALA A 10 -6.78 -3.54 -2.41
C ALA A 10 -8.11 -2.95 -1.92
N GLY A 11 -9.07 -2.80 -2.83
CA GLY A 11 -10.40 -2.37 -2.46
C GLY A 11 -11.39 -2.53 -3.60
N THR A 12 -12.67 -2.57 -3.25
CA THR A 12 -13.81 -2.88 -4.14
C THR A 12 -14.08 -1.83 -5.23
N GLY A 13 -13.42 -0.67 -5.18
CA GLY A 13 -13.62 0.40 -6.14
C GLY A 13 -12.74 1.62 -5.91
N ASN A 14 -13.00 2.69 -6.66
CA ASN A 14 -12.44 4.00 -6.37
C ASN A 14 -13.04 4.55 -5.07
N LYS A 15 -12.24 5.27 -4.28
CA LYS A 15 -12.67 5.83 -2.98
C LYS A 15 -13.18 4.79 -1.97
N SER A 16 -12.81 3.52 -2.12
CA SER A 16 -13.11 2.44 -1.16
C SER A 16 -12.33 2.54 0.16
N GLY A 17 -11.69 3.68 0.47
CA GLY A 17 -10.94 3.87 1.71
C GLY A 17 -9.49 3.37 1.72
N LYS A 18 -8.91 2.85 0.62
CA LYS A 18 -7.53 2.29 0.57
C LYS A 18 -6.46 3.21 1.17
N THR A 19 -6.29 4.42 0.63
CA THR A 19 -5.31 5.37 1.17
C THR A 19 -5.58 5.65 2.64
N SER A 20 -6.85 5.83 3.02
CA SER A 20 -7.22 6.12 4.42
C SER A 20 -6.90 4.95 5.35
N ALA A 21 -7.06 3.71 4.89
CA ALA A 21 -6.64 2.52 5.62
C ALA A 21 -5.12 2.47 5.78
N ALA A 22 -4.37 2.73 4.71
CA ALA A 22 -2.90 2.84 4.80
C ALA A 22 -2.48 3.89 5.84
N CYS A 23 -3.04 5.09 5.77
CA CYS A 23 -2.81 6.17 6.76
C CYS A 23 -3.09 5.72 8.20
N ARG A 24 -4.25 5.07 8.44
CA ARG A 24 -4.62 4.58 9.78
C ARG A 24 -3.66 3.53 10.29
N ILE A 25 -3.32 2.53 9.46
CA ILE A 25 -2.36 1.48 9.82
C ILE A 25 -1.01 2.08 10.20
N ILE A 26 -0.50 3.01 9.38
CA ILE A 26 0.78 3.69 9.63
C ILE A 26 0.71 4.47 10.95
N GLY A 27 -0.33 5.29 11.16
CA GLY A 27 -0.47 6.11 12.36
C GLY A 27 -0.73 5.31 13.65
N SER A 28 -1.29 4.11 13.54
CA SER A 28 -1.51 3.21 14.68
C SER A 28 -0.28 2.42 15.11
N LEU A 29 0.80 2.45 14.33
CA LEU A 29 2.02 1.69 14.58
C LEU A 29 3.27 2.61 14.58
N PRO A 30 3.31 3.66 15.41
CA PRO A 30 4.35 4.69 15.36
C PRO A 30 5.76 4.18 15.69
N ASP A 31 5.86 3.07 16.43
CA ASP A 31 7.15 2.44 16.78
C ASP A 31 7.75 1.66 15.60
N LEU A 32 6.96 1.38 14.57
CA LEU A 32 7.43 0.74 13.35
C LEU A 32 7.88 1.79 12.34
N SER A 33 9.09 1.62 11.82
CA SER A 33 9.61 2.45 10.71
C SER A 33 9.02 2.01 9.37
N ILE A 34 7.70 2.16 9.20
CA ILE A 34 6.95 1.69 8.03
C ILE A 34 7.36 2.48 6.78
N THR A 35 7.68 1.75 5.71
CA THR A 35 7.77 2.32 4.37
C THR A 35 6.43 2.15 3.66
N ALA A 36 5.85 3.24 3.17
CA ALA A 36 4.62 3.19 2.39
C ALA A 36 4.93 3.20 0.89
N ILE A 37 4.13 2.48 0.10
CA ILE A 37 4.24 2.46 -1.36
C ILE A 37 2.86 2.69 -1.96
N LYS A 38 2.77 3.57 -2.96
CA LYS A 38 1.58 3.69 -3.80
C LYS A 38 1.95 3.46 -5.25
N ILE A 39 1.29 2.50 -5.89
CA ILE A 39 1.48 2.21 -7.32
C ILE A 39 0.16 2.42 -8.06
N THR A 40 0.21 3.14 -9.17
CA THR A 40 -0.97 3.43 -9.99
C THR A 40 -0.65 3.40 -11.47
N PRO A 41 -1.58 2.92 -12.33
CA PRO A 41 -1.47 3.08 -13.77
C PRO A 41 -1.87 4.50 -14.24
N HIS A 42 -2.41 5.33 -13.34
CA HIS A 42 -2.90 6.65 -13.68
C HIS A 42 -1.78 7.70 -13.66
N PHE A 43 -1.41 8.16 -14.85
CA PHE A 43 -0.48 9.28 -15.06
C PHE A 43 -1.23 10.60 -14.90
N HIS A 44 -1.51 11.00 -13.66
CA HIS A 44 -1.78 12.42 -13.38
C HIS A 44 -0.46 13.19 -13.34
N GLU A 45 -0.48 14.50 -13.62
CA GLU A 45 0.70 15.36 -13.49
C GLU A 45 1.30 15.21 -12.07
N THR A 46 2.63 15.05 -12.01
CA THR A 46 3.38 15.09 -10.76
C THR A 46 3.27 16.49 -10.18
N THR A 47 2.80 16.60 -8.93
CA THR A 47 2.91 17.83 -8.15
C THR A 47 4.32 17.97 -7.59
N GLY A 48 4.71 19.17 -7.14
CA GLY A 48 6.00 19.36 -6.44
C GLY A 48 6.09 18.52 -5.16
N GLY A 49 7.30 18.04 -4.84
CA GLY A 49 7.57 17.16 -3.69
C GLY A 49 7.83 15.69 -4.04
N LEU A 50 7.98 15.37 -5.32
CA LEU A 50 8.36 14.04 -5.80
C LEU A 50 9.80 14.08 -6.31
N ASP A 51 10.71 13.48 -5.55
CA ASP A 51 12.11 13.34 -5.95
C ASP A 51 12.26 12.08 -6.82
N ALA A 52 12.64 12.26 -8.09
CA ALA A 52 12.76 11.15 -9.03
C ALA A 52 13.92 10.23 -8.65
N LEU A 53 13.61 8.93 -8.46
CA LEU A 53 14.61 7.89 -8.20
C LEU A 53 14.97 7.14 -9.48
N THR A 54 13.98 6.90 -10.32
CA THR A 54 14.14 6.21 -11.61
C THR A 54 13.01 6.62 -12.54
N GLU A 55 13.36 6.97 -13.77
CA GLU A 55 12.41 7.16 -14.85
C GLU A 55 12.87 6.30 -16.02
N SER A 56 12.01 5.42 -16.50
CA SER A 56 12.30 4.47 -17.57
C SER A 56 11.06 4.29 -18.43
N GLU A 57 11.24 3.69 -19.61
CA GLU A 57 10.09 3.35 -20.44
C GLU A 57 9.17 2.38 -19.67
N GLY A 58 7.91 2.76 -19.52
CA GLY A 58 6.90 1.94 -18.85
C GLY A 58 6.78 2.11 -17.33
N TYR A 59 7.70 2.78 -16.64
CA TYR A 59 7.49 3.18 -15.24
C TYR A 59 8.37 4.34 -14.75
N SER A 60 7.85 5.07 -13.77
CA SER A 60 8.59 6.09 -13.01
C SER A 60 8.40 5.89 -11.52
N ILE A 61 9.47 6.04 -10.74
CA ILE A 61 9.51 5.88 -9.28
C ILE A 61 10.01 7.18 -8.66
N TYR A 62 9.29 7.65 -7.65
CA TYR A 62 9.59 8.87 -6.90
C TYR A 62 9.59 8.58 -5.40
N GLU A 63 10.38 9.34 -4.64
CA GLU A 63 10.22 9.49 -3.20
C GLU A 63 9.36 10.72 -2.92
N GLU A 64 8.33 10.58 -2.08
CA GLU A 64 7.52 11.70 -1.63
C GLU A 64 8.20 12.38 -0.44
N THR A 65 8.48 13.67 -0.57
CA THR A 65 9.09 14.51 0.46
C THR A 65 8.15 15.61 0.96
N ASN A 66 6.99 15.79 0.33
CA ASN A 66 6.03 16.83 0.66
C ASN A 66 4.81 16.28 1.42
N ARG A 67 4.63 16.72 2.67
CA ARG A 67 3.50 16.32 3.53
C ARG A 67 2.20 17.09 3.24
N GLU A 68 2.28 18.21 2.53
CA GLU A 68 1.21 19.21 2.47
C GLU A 68 0.44 19.22 1.14
N SER A 69 0.81 18.38 0.17
CA SER A 69 0.17 18.38 -1.16
C SER A 69 -1.27 17.85 -1.17
N GLY A 70 -1.71 17.21 -0.08
CA GLY A 70 -3.02 16.56 0.04
C GLY A 70 -3.20 15.31 -0.83
N LYS A 71 -2.18 14.92 -1.60
CA LYS A 71 -2.16 13.68 -2.39
C LYS A 71 -2.07 12.46 -1.47
N ASP A 72 -2.37 11.29 -2.03
CA ASP A 72 -2.40 10.05 -1.26
C ASP A 72 -1.05 9.73 -0.59
N THR A 73 0.06 9.92 -1.29
CA THR A 73 1.42 9.70 -0.76
C THR A 73 1.81 10.73 0.29
N ALA A 74 1.50 12.01 0.09
CA ALA A 74 1.65 13.04 1.12
C ALA A 74 0.86 12.71 2.40
N ARG A 75 -0.37 12.20 2.26
CA ARG A 75 -1.18 11.74 3.40
C ARG A 75 -0.55 10.56 4.13
N MET A 76 0.04 9.60 3.41
CA MET A 76 0.78 8.48 4.03
C MET A 76 2.00 9.01 4.81
N LEU A 77 2.74 9.96 4.24
CA LEU A 77 3.90 10.57 4.88
C LEU A 77 3.50 11.38 6.13
N GLN A 78 2.42 12.16 6.03
CA GLN A 78 1.85 12.90 7.15
C GLN A 78 1.35 11.96 8.28
N SER A 79 0.93 10.74 7.94
CA SER A 79 0.48 9.76 8.94
C SER A 79 1.62 9.11 9.73
N GLY A 80 2.88 9.38 9.37
CA GLY A 80 4.05 8.89 10.12
C GLY A 80 4.89 7.85 9.39
N ALA A 81 4.65 7.59 8.10
CA ALA A 81 5.53 6.69 7.36
C ALA A 81 6.97 7.23 7.36
N ALA A 82 7.94 6.35 7.58
CA ALA A 82 9.36 6.71 7.59
C ALA A 82 9.82 7.16 6.20
N ARG A 83 9.32 6.48 5.16
CA ARG A 83 9.50 6.82 3.74
C ARG A 83 8.23 6.50 2.96
N VAL A 84 8.01 7.21 1.86
CA VAL A 84 6.88 6.96 0.96
C VAL A 84 7.37 6.96 -0.48
N TYR A 85 7.14 5.86 -1.18
CA TYR A 85 7.45 5.73 -2.59
C TYR A 85 6.19 5.78 -3.46
N PHE A 86 6.24 6.57 -4.51
CA PHE A 86 5.19 6.67 -5.52
C PHE A 86 5.69 6.08 -6.83
N ALA A 87 4.94 5.16 -7.42
CA ALA A 87 5.24 4.64 -8.74
C ALA A 87 4.06 4.81 -9.71
N LYS A 88 4.38 5.32 -10.90
CA LYS A 88 3.50 5.28 -12.06
C LYS A 88 3.98 4.16 -12.95
N VAL A 89 3.13 3.18 -13.25
CA VAL A 89 3.58 1.94 -13.89
C VAL A 89 2.57 1.48 -14.92
N TRP A 90 3.03 1.13 -16.12
CA TRP A 90 2.24 0.35 -17.09
C TRP A 90 2.15 -1.10 -16.63
N ASP A 91 1.02 -1.76 -16.89
CA ASP A 91 0.69 -3.06 -16.29
C ASP A 91 1.80 -4.12 -16.47
N ASP A 92 2.46 -4.15 -17.63
CA ASP A 92 3.55 -5.11 -17.95
C ASP A 92 4.82 -4.91 -17.11
N ASN A 93 5.01 -3.73 -16.50
CA ASN A 93 6.18 -3.37 -15.72
C ASN A 93 5.93 -3.38 -14.20
N LEU A 94 4.72 -3.73 -13.74
CA LEU A 94 4.33 -3.64 -12.33
C LEU A 94 5.26 -4.43 -11.38
N PRO A 95 5.60 -5.71 -11.66
CA PRO A 95 6.51 -6.45 -10.79
C PRO A 95 7.92 -5.84 -10.77
N ALA A 96 8.43 -5.40 -11.92
CA ALA A 96 9.76 -4.83 -12.04
C ALA A 96 9.89 -3.51 -11.27
N ALA A 97 8.93 -2.60 -11.43
CA ALA A 97 8.90 -1.33 -10.71
C ALA A 97 8.80 -1.55 -9.19
N PHE A 98 7.95 -2.48 -8.75
CA PHE A 98 7.83 -2.80 -7.33
C PHE A 98 9.11 -3.40 -6.75
N LEU A 99 9.73 -4.36 -7.43
CA LEU A 99 11.00 -4.95 -6.98
C LEU A 99 12.13 -3.91 -6.92
N LYS A 100 12.16 -2.94 -7.85
CA LYS A 100 13.10 -1.83 -7.81
C LYS A 100 12.96 -0.96 -6.57
N ILE A 101 11.73 -0.75 -6.08
CA ILE A 101 11.48 -0.06 -4.82
C ILE A 101 11.98 -0.93 -3.65
N MET A 102 11.68 -2.23 -3.66
CA MET A 102 12.11 -3.14 -2.60
C MET A 102 13.63 -3.25 -2.47
N GLU A 103 14.41 -3.09 -3.54
CA GLU A 103 15.89 -3.02 -3.49
C GLU A 103 16.43 -1.87 -2.63
N ILE A 104 15.64 -0.81 -2.43
CA ILE A 104 16.03 0.39 -1.67
C ILE A 104 15.61 0.25 -0.20
N ILE A 105 14.62 -0.59 0.08
CA ILE A 105 14.07 -0.81 1.43
C ILE A 105 14.95 -1.83 2.14
N PRO A 106 15.46 -1.53 3.37
CA PRO A 106 16.22 -2.51 4.12
C PRO A 106 15.42 -3.80 4.35
N GLU A 107 16.11 -4.94 4.27
CA GLU A 107 15.49 -6.26 4.42
C GLU A 107 14.72 -6.39 5.74
N GLY A 108 13.53 -7.00 5.69
CA GLY A 108 12.70 -7.23 6.87
C GLY A 108 12.01 -5.99 7.44
N MET A 109 12.14 -4.81 6.82
CA MET A 109 11.41 -3.62 7.26
C MET A 109 9.93 -3.68 6.85
N PRO A 110 8.99 -3.18 7.67
CA PRO A 110 7.57 -3.25 7.36
C PRO A 110 7.20 -2.36 6.18
N VAL A 111 6.50 -2.94 5.21
CA VAL A 111 6.01 -2.26 4.01
C VAL A 111 4.49 -2.28 3.96
N VAL A 112 3.87 -1.12 3.74
CA VAL A 112 2.43 -0.97 3.46
C VAL A 112 2.27 -0.47 2.03
N CYS A 113 1.65 -1.27 1.16
CA CYS A 113 1.51 -0.94 -0.25
C CYS A 113 0.04 -0.82 -0.67
N GLU A 114 -0.33 0.29 -1.30
CA GLU A 114 -1.58 0.40 -2.05
C GLU A 114 -1.33 0.10 -3.53
N SER A 115 -1.63 -1.14 -3.94
CA SER A 115 -1.60 -1.57 -5.34
C SER A 115 -2.43 -2.84 -5.57
N PRO A 116 -3.73 -2.74 -5.90
CA PRO A 116 -4.56 -3.92 -6.10
C PRO A 116 -4.02 -4.90 -7.14
N ALA A 117 -3.47 -4.40 -8.25
CA ALA A 117 -2.97 -5.21 -9.35
C ALA A 117 -1.69 -6.00 -8.99
N LEU A 118 -0.91 -5.54 -8.00
CA LEU A 118 0.33 -6.20 -7.61
C LEU A 118 0.08 -7.60 -7.04
N ARG A 119 -1.12 -7.83 -6.50
CA ARG A 119 -1.54 -9.12 -5.93
C ARG A 119 -1.53 -10.26 -6.95
N ASN A 120 -1.64 -9.95 -8.25
CA ASN A 120 -1.58 -10.92 -9.33
C ASN A 120 -0.17 -11.50 -9.54
N PHE A 121 0.86 -10.87 -8.97
CA PHE A 121 2.26 -11.21 -9.18
C PHE A 121 2.97 -11.60 -7.86
N ILE A 122 2.57 -10.97 -6.76
CA ILE A 122 3.20 -11.09 -5.45
C ILE A 122 2.19 -11.62 -4.43
N GLU A 123 2.65 -12.58 -3.63
CA GLU A 123 1.99 -13.01 -2.40
C GLU A 123 2.53 -12.15 -1.25
N PRO A 124 1.71 -11.28 -0.64
CA PRO A 124 2.13 -10.50 0.53
C PRO A 124 2.09 -11.36 1.81
N GLY A 125 2.74 -10.90 2.88
CA GLY A 125 2.52 -11.48 4.21
C GLY A 125 1.08 -11.28 4.68
N LEU A 126 0.49 -10.12 4.35
CA LEU A 126 -0.92 -9.86 4.59
C LEU A 126 -1.56 -9.13 3.41
N PHE A 127 -2.72 -9.63 2.96
CA PHE A 127 -3.52 -8.98 1.94
C PHE A 127 -4.83 -8.46 2.53
N ILE A 128 -5.09 -7.15 2.40
CA ILE A 128 -6.32 -6.52 2.88
C ILE A 128 -7.14 -6.04 1.69
N ILE A 129 -8.44 -6.37 1.69
CA ILE A 129 -9.40 -5.81 0.74
C ILE A 129 -10.33 -4.86 1.48
N MET A 130 -10.19 -3.57 1.19
CA MET A 130 -11.10 -2.56 1.72
C MET A 130 -12.47 -2.66 1.06
N THR A 131 -13.50 -2.82 1.88
CA THR A 131 -14.89 -2.85 1.44
C THR A 131 -15.56 -1.50 1.71
N SER A 132 -16.51 -1.14 0.85
CA SER A 132 -17.33 0.04 1.03
C SER A 132 -18.75 -0.25 0.59
N ASP A 133 -19.73 0.28 1.32
CA ASP A 133 -21.14 0.20 0.93
C ASP A 133 -21.44 1.08 -0.31
N ASN A 134 -20.48 1.94 -0.70
CA ASN A 134 -20.55 2.71 -1.93
C ASN A 134 -20.55 1.80 -3.17
N THR A 135 -21.58 1.94 -4.00
CA THR A 135 -21.77 1.15 -5.22
C THR A 135 -21.26 1.81 -6.48
N TYR A 136 -20.77 3.05 -6.40
CA TYR A 136 -20.25 3.80 -7.53
C TYR A 136 -18.86 3.29 -7.97
N ASN A 137 -18.66 3.05 -9.26
CA ASN A 137 -17.38 2.58 -9.83
C ASN A 137 -16.81 1.32 -9.13
N LYS A 138 -17.66 0.35 -8.81
CA LYS A 138 -17.20 -0.97 -8.36
C LYS A 138 -16.31 -1.59 -9.42
N LYS A 139 -15.13 -2.05 -9.01
CA LYS A 139 -14.24 -2.85 -9.86
C LYS A 139 -14.62 -4.31 -9.72
N ASP A 140 -14.49 -5.09 -10.79
CA ASP A 140 -14.56 -6.53 -10.67
C ASP A 140 -13.28 -7.02 -9.97
N ILE A 141 -13.44 -7.44 -8.71
CA ILE A 141 -12.36 -7.93 -7.87
C ILE A 141 -12.58 -9.39 -7.47
N LYS A 142 -13.48 -10.13 -8.15
CA LYS A 142 -13.81 -11.52 -7.79
C LYS A 142 -12.57 -12.40 -7.73
N HIS A 143 -11.64 -12.18 -8.67
CA HIS A 143 -10.35 -12.88 -8.65
C HIS A 143 -9.56 -12.58 -7.36
N LEU A 144 -9.43 -11.32 -6.96
CA LEU A 144 -8.73 -10.94 -5.72
C LEU A 144 -9.41 -11.53 -4.48
N GLN A 145 -10.74 -11.61 -4.47
CA GLN A 145 -11.52 -12.21 -3.38
C GLN A 145 -11.36 -13.74 -3.30
N SER A 146 -10.90 -14.40 -4.37
CA SER A 146 -10.59 -15.83 -4.34
C SER A 146 -9.23 -16.14 -3.72
N LEU A 147 -8.38 -15.13 -3.53
CA LEU A 147 -7.05 -15.25 -2.93
C LEU A 147 -7.13 -15.08 -1.40
N PRO A 148 -6.18 -15.61 -0.60
CA PRO A 148 -6.13 -15.36 0.83
C PRO A 148 -6.09 -13.87 1.15
N HIS A 149 -7.05 -13.39 1.93
CA HIS A 149 -7.22 -11.97 2.26
C HIS A 149 -8.01 -11.76 3.55
N LEU A 150 -7.88 -10.56 4.11
CA LEU A 150 -8.74 -10.02 5.16
C LEU A 150 -9.63 -8.92 4.56
N MET A 151 -10.95 -9.06 4.69
CA MET A 151 -11.88 -7.98 4.35
C MET A 151 -12.07 -7.06 5.54
N ILE A 152 -11.93 -5.75 5.31
CA ILE A 152 -12.04 -4.74 6.37
C ILE A 152 -12.85 -3.55 5.84
N LYS A 153 -13.76 -3.00 6.64
CA LYS A 153 -14.36 -1.68 6.46
C LYS A 153 -13.51 -0.62 7.16
N LEU A 154 -13.49 0.60 6.62
CA LEU A 154 -12.61 1.64 7.15
C LEU A 154 -12.86 1.90 8.65
N GLU A 155 -14.12 1.86 9.08
CA GLU A 155 -14.58 2.06 10.47
C GLU A 155 -13.98 1.04 11.45
N GLU A 156 -13.59 -0.14 10.98
CA GLU A 156 -12.96 -1.18 11.80
C GLU A 156 -11.47 -0.87 12.10
N LEU A 157 -10.88 0.12 11.43
CA LEU A 157 -9.50 0.59 11.63
C LEU A 157 -9.41 1.85 12.50
N GLU A 158 -10.47 2.23 13.22
CA GLU A 158 -10.48 3.47 14.01
C GLU A 158 -9.47 3.49 15.17
N ASN A 159 -9.01 4.71 15.51
CA ASN A 159 -7.77 5.03 16.25
C ASN A 159 -7.58 4.44 17.66
N ASN A 160 -8.50 3.59 18.16
CA ASN A 160 -8.40 2.91 19.46
C ASN A 160 -8.70 1.40 19.37
N ALA A 161 -9.03 0.87 18.19
CA ALA A 161 -9.21 -0.56 17.99
C ALA A 161 -7.84 -1.22 17.81
N SER A 162 -7.62 -2.32 18.54
CA SER A 162 -6.49 -3.20 18.27
C SER A 162 -6.60 -3.69 16.82
N LEU A 163 -5.61 -3.37 15.99
CA LEU A 163 -5.50 -3.95 14.64
C LEU A 163 -5.55 -5.49 14.73
N PRO A 164 -6.24 -6.17 13.79
CA PRO A 164 -6.38 -7.64 13.80
C PRO A 164 -5.09 -8.36 13.34
N PHE A 165 -4.02 -7.62 13.09
CA PHE A 165 -2.72 -8.10 12.65
C PHE A 165 -1.60 -7.37 13.38
N VAL A 166 -0.41 -7.96 13.32
CA VAL A 166 0.84 -7.41 13.89
C VAL A 166 1.97 -7.53 12.88
N PHE A 167 3.05 -6.80 13.15
CA PHE A 167 4.32 -6.98 12.46
C PHE A 167 5.34 -7.57 13.43
N GLU A 168 5.72 -8.83 13.22
CA GLU A 168 6.66 -9.55 14.08
C GLU A 168 7.64 -10.36 13.23
N GLU A 169 8.90 -10.42 13.67
CA GLU A 169 9.98 -11.17 12.99
C GLU A 169 10.10 -10.88 11.47
N GLY A 170 9.85 -9.62 11.08
CA GLY A 170 9.92 -9.19 9.68
C GLY A 170 8.70 -9.61 8.84
N LYS A 171 7.55 -9.92 9.46
CA LYS A 171 6.36 -10.42 8.76
C LYS A 171 5.09 -9.73 9.24
N TRP A 172 4.16 -9.50 8.32
CA TRP A 172 2.77 -9.20 8.68
C TRP A 172 1.98 -10.49 8.85
N ILE A 173 1.30 -10.64 9.99
CA ILE A 173 0.52 -11.84 10.34
C ILE A 173 -0.77 -11.47 11.07
N LEU A 174 -1.79 -12.32 10.98
CA LEU A 174 -3.02 -12.14 11.74
C LEU A 174 -2.77 -12.46 13.22
N LYS A 175 -3.39 -11.71 14.14
CA LYS A 175 -3.27 -11.99 15.59
C LYS A 175 -3.79 -13.35 15.99
N SER A 176 -4.69 -13.95 15.21
CA SER A 176 -5.17 -15.32 15.43
C SER A 176 -4.13 -16.39 15.10
N GLU A 177 -3.00 -16.01 14.47
CA GLU A 177 -1.92 -16.91 14.06
C GLU A 177 -0.67 -16.78 14.94
N VAL A 178 -0.72 -15.92 15.98
CA VAL A 178 0.33 -15.68 16.97
C VAL A 178 0.03 -16.45 18.25
#